data_AF-A0A2M7QE40-F1
#
_entry.id   AF-A0A2M7QE40-F1
#
_cell.length_a   1.000
_cell.length_b   1.000
_cell.length_c   1.000
_cell.angle_alpha   90.00
_cell.angle_beta   90.00
_cell.angle_gamma   90.00
#
_symmetry.space_group_name_H-M   'P 1'
#
loop_
_entity.id
_entity.type
_entity.pdbx_description
1 polymer ?
#
loop_
_entity_poly.entity_id
_entity_poly.type
_entity_poly.pdbx_seq_one_letter_code
_entity_poly.pdbx_strand_id
1 'polypeptide(L)' 'MYDINKCQKVSLPQGAIYLGPSDENKSVGYLELSPHTSLNLHNRPATEKLTQVREASNMVVFNNDKGETIIL' A
#
# COMPACT_ATOMS: atom_id res chain seq x y z
N MET A 1 -9.71 11.31 -3.63
CA MET A 1 -8.47 11.09 -2.85
C MET A 1 -8.50 11.97 -1.62
N TYR A 2 -8.00 11.49 -0.48
CA TYR A 2 -7.92 12.29 0.76
C TYR A 2 -6.65 13.16 0.75
N ASP A 3 -6.60 14.29 1.43
CA ASP A 3 -5.39 15.12 1.45
C ASP A 3 -4.25 14.41 2.21
N ILE A 4 -3.16 14.06 1.53
CA ILE A 4 -2.01 13.36 2.12
C ILE A 4 -1.35 14.16 3.25
N ASN A 5 -1.43 15.49 3.20
CA ASN A 5 -0.85 16.36 4.24
C ASN A 5 -1.64 16.30 5.56
N LYS A 6 -2.86 15.74 5.54
CA LYS A 6 -3.68 15.51 6.73
C LYS A 6 -3.54 14.09 7.28
N CYS A 7 -2.72 13.25 6.65
CA CYS A 7 -2.47 11.89 7.13
C CYS A 7 -1.35 11.87 8.18
N GLN A 8 -1.45 10.93 9.12
CA GLN A 8 -0.32 10.61 9.98
C GLN A 8 0.72 9.81 9.21
N LYS A 9 1.95 10.34 9.09
CA LYS A 9 3.05 9.62 8.45
C LYS A 9 3.70 8.63 9.43
N VAL A 10 3.85 7.38 8.99
CA VAL A 10 4.59 6.32 9.67
C VAL A 10 5.75 5.91 8.77
N SER A 11 6.97 6.15 9.24
CA SER A 11 8.18 5.80 8.49
C SER A 11 8.45 4.30 8.53
N LEU A 12 8.88 3.75 7.40
CA LEU A 12 9.34 2.37 7.25
C LEU A 12 10.76 2.36 6.68
N PRO A 13 11.56 1.29 6.89
CA PRO A 13 12.86 1.16 6.23
C PRO A 13 12.80 1.30 4.70
N GLN A 14 11.72 0.80 4.10
CA GLN A 14 11.46 0.79 2.66
C GLN A 14 10.64 1.99 2.15
N GLY A 15 10.28 2.97 3.01
CA GLY A 15 9.47 4.13 2.60
C GLY A 15 8.59 4.66 3.71
N ALA A 16 7.29 4.82 3.44
CA ALA A 16 6.34 5.32 4.43
C ALA A 16 4.90 4.88 4.17
N ILE A 17 4.11 4.79 5.24
CA ILE A 17 2.66 4.69 5.18
C ILE A 17 2.06 6.00 5.70
N TYR A 18 1.08 6.54 5.00
CA TYR A 18 0.33 7.72 5.41
C TYR A 18 -1.07 7.28 5.79
N LEU A 19 -1.36 7.28 7.10
CA LEU A 19 -2.63 6.86 7.67
C LEU A 19 -3.63 8.02 7.64
N GLY A 20 -4.65 7.90 6.80
CA GLY A 20 -5.77 8.84 6.74
C GLY A 20 -6.93 8.44 7.66
N PRO A 21 -8.14 8.96 7.41
CA PRO A 21 -9.33 8.60 8.17
C PRO A 21 -9.59 7.09 8.14
N SER A 22 -9.99 6.56 9.29
CA SER A 22 -10.38 5.17 9.45
C SER A 22 -11.57 5.07 10.39
N ASP A 23 -12.55 4.27 10.01
CA ASP A 23 -13.69 3.85 10.82
C ASP A 23 -13.89 2.33 10.70
N GLU A 24 -15.00 1.82 11.23
CA GLU A 24 -15.37 0.39 11.22
C GLU A 24 -15.61 -0.17 9.80
N ASN A 25 -15.92 0.69 8.83
CA ASN A 25 -16.29 0.30 7.47
C ASN A 25 -15.14 0.52 6.48
N LYS A 26 -14.30 1.54 6.71
CA LYS A 26 -13.31 1.97 5.74
C LYS A 26 -12.09 2.60 6.41
N SER A 27 -10.93 2.25 5.88
CA SER A 27 -9.68 2.99 6.10
C SER A 27 -9.19 3.57 4.77
N VAL A 28 -8.61 4.77 4.82
CA VAL A 28 -7.90 5.37 3.68
C VAL A 28 -6.46 5.63 4.06
N GLY A 29 -5.53 5.36 3.16
CA GLY A 29 -4.13 5.68 3.35
C GLY A 29 -3.35 5.70 2.05
N TYR A 30 -2.08 6.05 2.16
CA TYR A 30 -1.11 5.99 1.07
C TYR A 30 0.06 5.11 1.45
N LEU A 31 0.59 4.37 0.48
CA LEU A 31 1.86 3.67 0.58
C LEU A 31 2.86 4.35 -0.34
N GLU A 32 4.00 4.72 0.21
CA GLU A 32 5.15 5.25 -0.51
C GLU A 32 6.29 4.23 -0.37
N LEU A 33 6.86 3.81 -1.49
CA LEU A 33 8.00 2.90 -1.55
C LEU A 33 9.20 3.62 -2.15
N SER A 34 10.36 3.42 -1.55
CA SER A 34 11.63 3.82 -2.15
C SER A 34 11.90 2.95 -3.39
N PRO A 35 12.55 3.49 -4.45
CA PRO A 35 12.90 2.71 -5.62
C PRO A 35 13.67 1.44 -5.26
N HIS A 36 13.37 0.34 -5.98
CA HIS A 36 14.00 -0.97 -5.77
C HIS A 36 13.79 -1.59 -4.37
N THR A 37 12.77 -1.15 -3.64
CA THR A 37 12.36 -1.76 -2.37
C THR A 37 10.98 -2.39 -2.47
N SER A 38 10.65 -3.25 -1.52
CA SER A 38 9.33 -3.87 -1.41
C SER A 38 8.92 -4.00 0.05
N LEU A 39 7.62 -4.10 0.30
CA LEU A 39 7.14 -4.63 1.57
C LEU A 39 7.47 -6.13 1.65
N ASN A 40 7.62 -6.64 2.87
CA ASN A 40 7.64 -8.08 3.10
C ASN A 40 6.30 -8.70 2.68
N LEU A 41 6.31 -9.99 2.34
CA LEU A 41 5.07 -10.73 2.07
C LEU A 41 4.15 -10.65 3.30
N HIS A 42 2.92 -10.18 3.08
CA HIS A 42 1.92 -10.02 4.12
C HIS A 42 0.52 -10.28 3.56
N ASN A 43 -0.42 -10.53 4.47
CA ASN A 43 -1.84 -10.66 4.16
C ASN A 43 -2.63 -9.93 5.25
N ARG A 44 -3.65 -9.18 4.85
CA ARG A 44 -4.60 -8.55 5.77
C ARG A 44 -5.98 -9.13 5.46
N PRO A 45 -6.76 -9.56 6.47
CA PRO A 45 -8.11 -10.09 6.27
C PRO A 45 -9.11 -8.95 6.02
N ALA A 46 -8.87 -8.16 4.97
CA ALA A 46 -9.70 -7.05 4.54
C ALA A 46 -9.70 -6.98 3.00
N THR A 47 -10.80 -6.55 2.42
CA THR A 47 -10.82 -6.22 0.98
C THR A 47 -10.10 -4.90 0.78
N GLU A 48 -9.02 -4.92 0.00
CA GLU A 48 -8.22 -3.74 -0.31
C GLU A 48 -8.41 -3.33 -1.77
N LYS A 49 -8.49 -2.02 -2.00
CA LYS A 49 -8.50 -1.43 -3.34
C LYS A 49 -7.32 -0.48 -3.45
N LEU A 50 -6.32 -0.88 -4.22
CA LEU A 50 -5.14 -0.07 -4.49
C LEU A 50 -5.35 0.74 -5.78
N THR A 51 -4.75 1.93 -5.83
CA THR A 51 -4.76 2.80 -7.01
C THR A 51 -3.42 3.47 -7.08
N GLN A 52 -2.73 3.34 -8.21
CA GLN A 52 -1.45 3.99 -8.43
C GLN A 52 -1.65 5.50 -8.50
N VAL A 53 -0.93 6.23 -7.64
CA VAL A 53 -1.06 7.69 -7.53
C VAL A 53 0.04 8.41 -8.28
N ARG A 54 1.26 7.85 -8.29
CA ARG A 54 2.47 8.44 -8.89
C ARG A 54 3.46 7.35 -9.26
N GLU A 55 4.16 7.53 -10.38
CA GLU A 55 5.14 6.58 -10.90
C GLU A 55 4.57 5.16 -11.08
N ALA A 56 5.41 4.20 -11.50
CA ALA A 56 5.02 2.81 -11.65
C ALA A 56 5.36 1.98 -10.40
N SER A 57 4.54 0.98 -10.10
CA SER A 57 4.89 -0.05 -9.12
C SER A 57 4.48 -1.44 -9.57
N ASN A 58 5.14 -2.46 -9.02
CA ASN A 58 4.76 -3.85 -9.21
C ASN A 58 4.10 -4.36 -7.93
N MET A 59 2.91 -4.93 -8.07
CA MET A 59 2.23 -5.69 -7.02
C MET A 59 2.37 -7.18 -7.34
N VAL A 60 2.82 -7.98 -6.38
CA VAL A 60 2.88 -9.43 -6.53
C VAL A 60 1.87 -10.06 -5.60
N VAL A 61 0.89 -10.77 -6.16
CA VAL A 61 -0.15 -11.48 -5.41
C VAL A 61 0.19 -12.95 -5.37
N PHE A 62 0.28 -13.53 -4.18
CA PHE A 62 0.59 -14.94 -3.99
C PHE A 62 -0.67 -15.74 -3.68
N ASN A 63 -0.94 -16.77 -4.48
CA ASN A 63 -2.00 -17.74 -4.24
C ASN A 63 -1.40 -19.15 -4.25
N ASN A 64 -1.43 -19.84 -3.12
CA ASN A 64 -0.81 -21.17 -2.93
C ASN A 64 0.64 -21.21 -3.44
N ASP A 65 1.48 -20.30 -2.94
CA ASP A 65 2.91 -20.13 -3.29
C ASP A 65 3.23 -19.73 -4.74
N LYS A 66 2.21 -19.55 -5.59
CA LYS A 66 2.37 -19.01 -6.94
C LYS A 66 2.15 -17.50 -6.92
N GLY A 67 3.19 -16.76 -7.27
CA GLY A 67 3.14 -15.30 -7.41
C GLY A 67 2.71 -14.87 -8.81
N GLU A 68 1.74 -13.95 -8.88
CA GLU A 68 1.34 -13.25 -10.09
C GLU A 68 1.72 -11.77 -9.97
N THR A 69 2.40 -11.21 -10.98
CA THR A 69 2.81 -9.80 -10.99
C THR A 69 1.78 -8.97 -11.74
N ILE A 70 1.35 -7.90 -11.10
CA ILE A 70 0.42 -6.89 -11.60
C ILE A 70 1.15 -5.55 -11.62
N ILE A 71 1.14 -4.87 -12.75
CA ILE A 71 1.67 -3.51 -12.87
C ILE A 71 0.56 -2.56 -12.46
N LEU A 72 0.83 -1.71 -11.47
CA LEU A 72 -0.08 -0.69 -10.97
C LEU A 72 0.24 0.68 -11.58
#